data_AF-A0A392S5V5-F1
#
_entry.id   AF-A0A392S5V5-F1
#
_cell.length_a   1.000
_cell.length_b   1.000
_cell.length_c   1.000
_cell.angle_alpha   90.00
_cell.angle_beta   90.00
_cell.angle_gamma   90.00
#
_symmetry.space_group_name_H-M   'P 1'
#
loop_
_entity.id
_entity.type
_entity.pdbx_description
1 polymer ?
#
loop_
_entity_poly.entity_id
_entity_poly.type
_entity_poly.pdbx_seq_one_letter_code
_entity_poly.pdbx_strand_id
1 'polypeptide(L)' 'NRVLINEINQNHESKVPDNLSRNVGLIKELNNNIRRVAQLYSDLSTSFTKSIDVSSEGDSSGAVKSEEKSSHKRHRPDL' A
#
# COMPACT_ATOMS: atom_id res chain seq x y z
N ASN A 1 -5.76 19.63 -7.53
CA ASN A 1 -6.98 19.52 -6.69
C ASN A 1 -7.42 20.82 -6.04
N ARG A 2 -6.56 21.54 -5.30
CA ARG A 2 -6.95 22.82 -4.66
C ARG A 2 -7.60 23.83 -5.63
N VAL A 3 -7.00 24.03 -6.80
CA VAL A 3 -7.53 24.94 -7.84
C VAL A 3 -8.90 24.48 -8.33
N LEU A 4 -9.06 23.19 -8.66
CA LEU A 4 -10.35 22.61 -9.09
C LEU A 4 -11.45 22.81 -8.05
N ILE A 5 -11.14 22.58 -6.77
CA ILE A 5 -12.10 22.76 -5.67
C ILE A 5 -12.53 24.22 -5.58
N ASN A 6 -11.58 25.15 -5.68
CA ASN A 6 -11.89 26.58 -5.67
C ASN A 6 -12.80 26.99 -6.84
N GLU A 7 -12.51 26.53 -8.06
CA GLU A 7 -13.35 26.82 -9.24
C GLU A 7 -14.75 26.21 -9.10
N ILE A 8 -14.86 24.98 -8.60
CA ILE A 8 -16.15 24.33 -8.32
C ILE A 8 -16.98 25.16 -7.34
N ASN A 9 -16.36 25.64 -6.26
CA ASN A 9 -17.02 26.45 -5.25
C ASN A 9 -17.47 27.80 -5.82
N GLN A 10 -16.62 28.50 -6.59
CA GLN A 10 -16.97 29.76 -7.26
C GLN A 10 -18.15 29.59 -8.22
N ASN A 11 -18.15 28.52 -9.02
CA ASN A 11 -19.25 28.20 -9.91
C ASN A 11 -20.55 27.95 -9.13
N HIS A 12 -20.48 27.25 -7.99
CA HIS A 12 -21.62 27.00 -7.12
C HIS A 12 -22.18 28.29 -6.50
N GLU A 13 -21.30 29.15 -5.98
CA GLU A 13 -21.65 30.44 -5.39
C GLU A 13 -22.29 31.39 -6.41
N SER A 14 -21.82 31.37 -7.66
CA SER A 14 -22.36 32.21 -8.74
C SER A 14 -23.81 31.88 -9.12
N LYS A 15 -24.26 30.65 -8.86
CA LYS A 15 -25.59 30.10 -9.25
C LYS A 15 -25.94 30.25 -10.74
N VAL A 16 -24.95 30.52 -11.60
CA VAL A 16 -25.14 30.59 -13.05
C VAL A 16 -25.28 29.16 -13.61
N PRO A 17 -26.37 28.83 -14.34
CA PRO A 17 -26.62 27.46 -14.82
C PRO A 17 -25.47 26.85 -15.64
N ASP A 18 -24.83 27.63 -16.49
CA ASP A 18 -23.71 27.18 -17.32
C ASP A 18 -22.48 26.81 -16.49
N ASN A 19 -22.19 27.60 -15.45
CA ASN A 19 -21.09 27.34 -14.51
C ASN A 19 -21.34 26.07 -13.69
N LEU A 20 -22.59 25.85 -13.26
CA LEU A 20 -22.98 24.61 -12.59
C LEU A 20 -22.84 23.41 -13.51
N SER A 21 -23.16 23.56 -14.81
CA SER A 21 -22.95 22.51 -15.81
C SER A 21 -21.46 22.19 -15.99
N ARG A 22 -20.60 23.22 -15.96
CA ARG A 22 -19.13 23.07 -16.00
C ARG A 22 -18.59 22.29 -14.79
N ASN A 23 -19.20 22.42 -13.61
CA ASN A 23 -18.78 21.67 -12.41
C ASN A 23 -18.79 20.16 -12.62
N VAL A 24 -19.66 19.63 -13.48
CA VAL A 24 -19.67 18.19 -13.79
C VAL A 24 -18.32 17.73 -14.36
N GLY A 25 -17.72 18.52 -15.25
CA GLY A 25 -16.40 18.25 -15.82
C GLY A 25 -15.29 18.37 -14.77
N LEU A 26 -15.30 19.46 -14.00
CA LEU A 26 -14.31 19.73 -12.96
C LEU A 26 -14.30 18.65 -11.86
N ILE A 27 -15.49 18.17 -11.45
CA ILE A 27 -15.63 17.09 -10.47
C ILE A 27 -15.11 15.76 -11.04
N LYS A 28 -15.35 15.47 -12.32
CA LYS A 28 -14.78 14.28 -12.99
C LYS A 28 -13.25 14.33 -12.98
N GLU A 29 -12.67 15.49 -13.28
CA GLU A 29 -11.22 15.69 -13.23
C GLU A 29 -10.67 15.53 -11.81
N LEU A 30 -11.32 16.15 -10.83
CA LEU A 30 -10.97 16.00 -9.41
C LEU A 30 -10.94 14.52 -9.00
N ASN A 31 -11.99 13.77 -9.35
CA ASN A 31 -12.10 12.34 -9.04
C ASN A 31 -11.03 11.51 -9.74
N ASN A 32 -10.66 11.86 -10.98
CA ASN A 32 -9.55 11.22 -11.68
C ASN A 32 -8.22 11.45 -10.97
N ASN A 33 -7.97 12.67 -10.49
CA ASN A 33 -6.76 12.98 -9.74
C ASN A 33 -6.69 12.19 -8.42
N ILE A 34 -7.80 12.08 -7.69
CA ILE A 34 -7.86 11.26 -6.47
C ILE A 34 -7.58 9.78 -6.75
N ARG A 35 -8.21 9.21 -7.78
CA ARG A 35 -7.95 7.82 -8.19
C ARG A 35 -6.49 7.59 -8.54
N ARG A 36 -5.87 8.52 -9.28
CA ARG A 36 -4.46 8.43 -9.65
C ARG A 36 -3.55 8.47 -8.44
N VAL A 37 -3.82 9.37 -7.49
CA VAL A 37 -3.06 9.45 -6.24
C VAL A 37 -3.17 8.14 -5.45
N ALA A 38 -4.37 7.60 -5.29
CA ALA A 38 -4.58 6.32 -4.61
C ALA A 38 -3.80 5.18 -5.29
N GLN A 39 -3.83 5.09 -6.62
CA GLN A 39 -3.08 4.09 -7.37
C GLN A 39 -1.57 4.22 -7.15
N LEU A 40 -1.02 5.43 -7.24
CA LEU A 40 0.41 5.68 -7.03
C LEU A 40 0.87 5.23 -5.63
N TYR A 41 0.07 5.50 -4.60
CA TYR A 41 0.40 5.04 -3.24
C TYR A 41 0.27 3.53 -3.08
N SER A 42 -0.71 2.90 -3.74
CA SER A 42 -0.84 1.44 -3.77
C SER A 42 0.37 0.77 -4.43
N ASP A 43 0.80 1.30 -5.57
CA ASP A 43 1.95 0.80 -6.32
C ASP A 43 3.24 0.99 -5.52
N LEU A 44 3.43 2.18 -4.92
CA LEU A 44 4.58 2.47 -4.08
C LEU A 44 4.65 1.53 -2.87
N SER A 45 3.54 1.38 -2.13
CA SER A 45 3.45 0.47 -0.98
C SER A 45 3.81 -0.96 -1.37
N THR A 46 3.21 -1.46 -2.46
CA THR A 46 3.49 -2.81 -2.98
C THR A 46 4.96 -2.98 -3.37
N SER A 47 5.54 -1.98 -4.05
CA SER A 47 6.96 -2.02 -4.44
C SER A 47 7.90 -2.02 -3.24
N PHE A 48 7.56 -1.26 -2.20
CA PHE A 48 8.33 -1.15 -0.96
C PHE A 48 8.30 -2.47 -0.17
N THR A 49 7.13 -3.08 0.01
CA THR A 49 7.01 -4.39 0.67
C THR A 49 7.83 -5.45 -0.07
N LYS A 50 7.70 -5.54 -1.40
CA LYS A 50 8.50 -6.47 -2.22
C LYS A 50 10.00 -6.27 -2.06
N SER A 51 10.45 -5.01 -1.99
CA SER A 51 11.87 -4.70 -1.82
C SER A 51 12.42 -5.16 -0.46
N ILE A 52 11.59 -5.16 0.59
CA ILE A 52 11.98 -5.65 1.93
C ILE A 52 12.04 -7.18 1.92
N ASP A 53 11.04 -7.85 1.34
CA ASP A 53 11.00 -9.31 1.27
C ASP A 53 12.23 -9.87 0.51
N VAL A 54 12.60 -9.24 -0.62
CA VAL A 54 13.81 -9.59 -1.38
C VAL A 54 15.09 -9.39 -0.56
N SER A 55 15.14 -8.40 0.33
CA SER A 55 16.30 -8.15 1.20
C SER A 55 16.42 -9.16 2.34
N SER A 56 15.32 -9.82 2.74
CA SER A 56 15.30 -10.79 3.84
C SER A 56 15.66 -12.22 3.39
N GLU A 57 15.42 -12.56 2.12
CA GLU A 57 15.70 -13.89 1.55
C GLU A 57 17.21 -14.13 1.25
N GLY A 58 18.06 -13.12 1.44
CA GLY A 58 19.51 -13.18 1.17
C GLY A 58 20.38 -13.69 2.32
N ASP A 59 19.85 -13.91 3.52
CA ASP A 59 20.66 -14.20 4.73
C ASP A 59 20.45 -15.62 5.32
N SER A 60 19.84 -16.53 4.56
CA SER A 60 19.65 -17.93 4.98
C SER A 60 20.23 -18.92 3.98
N SER A 61 21.54 -18.87 3.78
CA SER A 61 22.29 -19.95 3.15
C SER A 61 23.71 -20.01 3.68
N GLY A 62 23.96 -20.85 4.69
CA GLY A 62 25.29 -21.43 4.88
C GLY A 62 25.71 -21.67 6.34
N ALA A 63 25.77 -22.97 6.69
CA ALA A 63 26.57 -23.58 7.75
C ALA A 63 26.20 -23.18 9.21
N VAL A 64 25.83 -24.11 10.08
CA VAL A 64 26.69 -25.23 10.51
C VAL A 64 25.87 -26.45 10.94
N LYS A 65 26.14 -27.59 10.30
CA LYS A 65 25.97 -28.89 10.93
C LYS A 65 27.04 -29.03 12.01
N SER A 66 26.65 -29.29 13.24
CA SER A 66 27.52 -29.93 14.23
C SER A 66 26.69 -30.93 15.02
N GLU A 67 26.73 -32.18 14.55
CA GLU A 67 26.44 -33.34 15.39
C GLU A 67 27.55 -33.46 16.44
N GLU A 68 27.20 -33.51 17.73
CA GLU A 68 27.89 -34.38 18.67
C GLU A 68 27.04 -34.72 19.91
N LYS A 69 26.57 -35.96 19.89
CA LYS A 69 26.19 -36.89 20.98
C LYS A 69 26.27 -36.38 22.43
N SER A 70 25.15 -36.48 23.15
CA SER A 70 25.18 -36.90 24.56
C SER A 70 23.94 -37.72 24.92
N SER A 71 24.20 -38.97 25.21
CA SER A 71 23.32 -40.04 25.63
C SER A 71 22.77 -39.84 27.03
N HIS A 72 21.43 -39.83 27.22
CA HIS A 72 20.80 -40.24 28.48
C HIS A 72 19.47 -40.96 28.22
N LYS A 73 19.54 -42.29 28.06
CA LYS A 73 18.41 -43.21 28.23
C LYS A 73 17.90 -43.09 29.67
N ARG A 74 16.59 -42.89 29.90
CA ARG A 74 15.85 -43.64 30.93
C ARG A 74 14.41 -43.87 30.49
N HIS A 75 14.14 -45.16 30.37
CA HIS A 75 12.91 -45.86 30.01
C HIS A 75 11.80 -45.55 31.03
N ARG A 76 10.61 -45.16 30.53
CA ARG A 76 9.36 -45.16 31.29
C ARG A 76 8.73 -46.55 31.18
N PRO A 77 8.22 -47.14 32.26
CA PRO A 77 7.15 -48.11 32.15
C PRO A 77 5.90 -47.64 32.90
N ASP A 78 4.75 -47.94 32.29
CA ASP A 78 3.42 -47.74 32.82
C ASP A 78 3.05 -48.86 33.81
N LEU A 79 2.42 -48.50 34.93
CA LEU A 79 1.30 -49.20 35.57
C LEU A 79 0.54 -48.22 36.47
#